data_AF-A0A077ZH31-F1
#
_entry.id   AF-A0A077ZH31-F1
#
_cell.length_a   1.000
_cell.length_b   1.000
_cell.length_c   1.000
_cell.angle_alpha   90.00
_cell.angle_beta   90.00
_cell.angle_gamma   90.00
#
_symmetry.space_group_name_H-M   'P 1'
#
loop_
_entity.id
_entity.type
_entity.pdbx_description
1 polymer ?
#
loop_
_entity_poly.entity_id
_entity_poly.type
_entity_poly.pdbx_seq_one_letter_code
_entity_poly.pdbx_strand_id
1 'polypeptide(L)'
;MKNLGIRFYCYYYYSKKYPIEKMFCIAADVNRYKEFVPWCIGSKVVRKVDERCSEVQLTVGFPPVVESYVSTVTLIRPYLVKSVSSDTRLFKQLISLWHFSRLFQYRNDYFQVMYEFQSPLHAAIASLFFDEVTKKMIVAFTERAKKLYGPPSIVT
;
A
#
# COMPACT_ATOMS: atom_id res chain seq x y z
N MET A 1 10.47 -4.54 12.41
CA MET A 1 10.19 -3.08 12.47
C MET A 1 11.42 -2.40 13.03
N LYS A 2 11.98 -1.38 12.37
CA LYS A 2 13.01 -0.51 12.98
C LYS A 2 12.31 0.75 13.46
N ASN A 3 12.39 1.03 14.76
CA ASN A 3 11.85 2.23 15.39
C ASN A 3 12.97 3.25 15.57
N LEU A 4 12.86 4.40 14.92
CA LEU A 4 13.78 5.54 15.07
C LEU A 4 13.00 6.77 15.58
N GLY A 5 12.14 6.56 16.59
CA GLY A 5 11.25 7.56 17.16
C GLY A 5 9.86 7.52 16.53
N ILE A 6 9.42 8.64 15.96
CA ILE A 6 8.11 8.73 15.27
C ILE A 6 8.13 8.13 13.86
N ARG A 7 9.30 7.67 13.38
CA ARG A 7 9.47 7.08 12.05
C ARG A 7 9.55 5.56 12.12
N PHE A 8 8.72 4.92 11.31
CA PHE A 8 8.57 3.48 11.23
C PHE A 8 8.81 2.98 9.81
N TYR A 9 9.45 1.82 9.72
CA TYR A 9 9.79 1.16 8.47
C TYR A 9 9.33 -0.29 8.54
N CYS A 10 8.45 -0.64 7.61
CA CYS A 10 8.00 -2.00 7.48
C CYS A 10 8.15 -2.48 6.04
N TYR A 11 8.66 -3.69 5.91
CA TYR A 11 9.11 -4.26 4.67
C TYR A 11 8.66 -5.72 4.66
N TYR A 12 7.87 -6.09 3.67
CA TYR A 12 7.23 -7.39 3.57
C TYR A 12 7.53 -8.00 2.21
N TYR A 13 8.30 -9.09 2.24
CA TYR A 13 8.40 -9.98 1.10
C TYR A 13 7.14 -10.85 1.03
N TYR A 14 6.65 -11.10 -0.18
CA TYR A 14 5.54 -12.02 -0.41
C TYR A 14 5.85 -12.98 -1.55
N SER A 15 5.30 -14.18 -1.45
CA SER A 15 5.47 -15.22 -2.46
C SER A 15 4.69 -14.88 -3.72
N LYS A 16 5.34 -15.03 -4.88
CA LYS A 16 4.72 -14.85 -6.19
C LYS A 16 3.70 -15.97 -6.43
N LYS A 17 2.42 -15.59 -6.46
CA LYS A 17 1.29 -16.49 -6.77
C LYS A 17 0.60 -16.15 -8.10
N TYR A 18 0.88 -14.97 -8.63
CA TYR A 18 0.30 -14.46 -9.88
C TYR A 18 1.39 -13.74 -10.67
N PRO A 19 1.26 -13.68 -12.02
CA PRO A 19 2.09 -12.83 -12.87
C PRO A 19 2.21 -11.39 -12.36
N ILE A 20 3.38 -10.79 -12.56
CA ILE A 20 3.68 -9.44 -12.03
C ILE A 20 2.70 -8.39 -12.57
N GLU A 21 2.25 -8.53 -13.82
CA GLU A 21 1.31 -7.62 -14.47
C GLU A 21 -0.05 -7.61 -13.75
N LYS A 22 -0.51 -8.77 -13.29
CA LYS A 22 -1.77 -8.91 -12.55
C LYS A 22 -1.69 -8.22 -11.19
N MET A 23 -0.61 -8.46 -10.45
CA MET A 23 -0.41 -7.84 -9.14
C MET A 23 -0.18 -6.33 -9.26
N PHE A 24 0.60 -5.90 -10.26
CA PHE A 24 0.79 -4.50 -10.58
C PHE A 24 -0.53 -3.79 -10.88
N CYS A 25 -1.41 -4.40 -11.70
CA CYS A 25 -2.70 -3.82 -12.03
C CYS A 25 -3.58 -3.63 -10.79
N ILE A 26 -3.57 -4.57 -9.84
CA ILE A 26 -4.31 -4.42 -8.57
C ILE A 26 -3.73 -3.27 -7.74
N ALA A 27 -2.40 -3.17 -7.63
CA ALA A 27 -1.75 -2.09 -6.88
C ALA A 27 -1.85 -0.71 -7.53
N ALA A 28 -1.96 -0.65 -8.85
CA ALA A 28 -2.16 0.61 -9.57
C ALA A 28 -3.63 1.08 -9.51
N ASP A 29 -4.60 0.17 -9.32
CA ASP A 29 -6.03 0.50 -9.27
C ASP A 29 -6.49 0.98 -7.89
N VAL A 30 -5.90 2.10 -7.46
CA VAL A 30 -6.15 2.74 -6.17
C VAL A 30 -7.61 3.10 -5.94
N ASN A 31 -8.41 3.34 -6.99
CA ASN A 31 -9.84 3.65 -6.87
C ASN A 31 -10.64 2.50 -6.24
N ARG A 32 -10.15 1.26 -6.37
CA ARG A 32 -10.80 0.05 -5.87
C ARG A 32 -10.37 -0.33 -4.46
N TYR A 33 -9.43 0.39 -3.84
CA TYR A 33 -8.89 0.00 -2.54
C TYR A 33 -9.97 -0.11 -1.46
N LYS A 34 -10.96 0.79 -1.47
CA LYS A 34 -12.11 0.72 -0.55
C LYS A 34 -12.94 -0.57 -0.62
N GLU A 35 -12.81 -1.33 -1.71
CA GLU A 35 -13.58 -2.57 -1.91
C GLU A 35 -12.96 -3.79 -1.23
N PHE A 36 -11.66 -3.76 -0.91
CA PHE A 36 -10.94 -4.96 -0.48
C PHE A 36 -9.83 -4.71 0.53
N VAL A 37 -9.28 -3.50 0.62
CA VAL A 37 -8.25 -3.16 1.59
C VAL A 37 -8.92 -2.87 2.93
N PRO A 38 -8.60 -3.63 4.00
CA PRO A 38 -9.18 -3.36 5.30
C PRO A 38 -8.85 -1.93 5.75
N TRP A 39 -9.75 -1.30 6.49
CA TRP A 39 -9.64 0.09 6.99
C TRP A 39 -9.64 1.19 5.92
N CYS A 40 -9.49 0.87 4.63
CA CYS A 40 -9.71 1.83 3.56
C CYS A 40 -11.23 2.01 3.37
N ILE A 41 -11.80 3.04 3.98
CA ILE A 41 -13.23 3.34 3.87
C ILE A 41 -13.54 4.26 2.68
N GLY A 42 -12.51 4.91 2.13
CA GLY A 42 -12.62 5.77 0.95
C GLY A 42 -11.36 5.70 0.10
N SER A 43 -11.54 5.66 -1.22
CA SER A 43 -10.44 5.69 -2.18
C SER A 43 -10.91 6.36 -3.46
N LYS A 44 -10.21 7.42 -3.88
CA LYS A 44 -10.52 8.15 -5.12
C LYS A 44 -9.26 8.77 -5.74
N VAL A 45 -9.14 8.68 -7.06
CA VAL A 45 -8.23 9.53 -7.84
C VAL A 45 -8.84 10.93 -7.90
N VAL A 46 -8.16 11.90 -7.31
CA VAL A 46 -8.59 13.31 -7.28
C VAL A 46 -8.22 14.01 -8.57
N ARG A 47 -7.01 13.74 -9.07
CA ARG A 47 -6.46 14.37 -10.27
C ARG A 47 -5.51 13.40 -10.97
N LYS A 48 -5.62 13.28 -12.29
CA LYS A 48 -4.58 12.64 -13.09
C LYS A 48 -3.59 13.72 -13.53
N VAL A 49 -2.31 13.53 -13.24
CA VAL A 49 -1.24 14.45 -13.68
C VAL A 49 -0.81 14.06 -15.09
N ASP A 50 -0.55 12.77 -15.30
CA ASP A 50 -0.24 12.15 -16.58
C ASP A 50 -0.58 10.64 -16.52
N GLU A 51 -0.14 9.85 -17.51
CA GLU A 51 -0.39 8.39 -17.56
C GLU A 51 0.28 7.59 -16.41
N ARG A 52 1.35 8.13 -15.82
CA ARG A 52 2.17 7.49 -14.79
C ARG A 52 2.04 8.18 -13.43
N CYS A 53 1.39 9.33 -13.34
CA CYS A 53 1.31 10.13 -12.13
C CYS A 53 -0.13 10.61 -11.84
N SER A 54 -0.59 10.45 -10.61
CA SER A 54 -1.93 10.86 -10.16
C SER A 54 -1.94 11.27 -8.69
N GLU A 55 -2.82 12.19 -8.32
CA GLU A 55 -3.15 12.50 -6.94
C GLU A 55 -4.33 11.66 -6.49
N VAL A 56 -4.16 11.00 -5.34
CA VAL A 56 -5.10 10.00 -4.83
C VAL A 56 -5.41 10.33 -3.38
N GLN A 57 -6.70 10.46 -3.08
CA GLN A 57 -7.17 10.57 -1.71
C GLN A 57 -7.57 9.19 -1.20
N LEU A 58 -6.97 8.79 -0.08
CA LEU A 58 -7.42 7.66 0.71
C LEU A 58 -8.03 8.19 2.02
N THR A 59 -9.09 7.52 2.47
CA THR A 59 -9.68 7.69 3.78
C THR A 59 -9.50 6.39 4.54
N VAL A 60 -8.79 6.47 5.66
CA VAL A 60 -8.50 5.33 6.54
C VAL A 60 -9.26 5.48 7.85
N GLY A 61 -9.81 4.38 8.34
CA GLY A 61 -10.62 4.36 9.56
C GLY A 61 -10.20 3.23 10.49
N PHE A 62 -9.78 3.59 11.70
CA PHE A 62 -9.64 2.71 12.85
C PHE A 62 -10.50 3.30 13.96
N PRO A 63 -11.73 2.81 14.21
CA PRO A 63 -12.60 3.41 15.21
C PRO A 63 -11.86 3.69 16.53
N PRO A 64 -11.90 4.92 17.06
CA PRO A 64 -12.71 6.08 16.67
C PRO A 64 -12.06 7.06 15.64
N VAL A 65 -10.85 6.79 15.17
CA VAL A 65 -10.07 7.68 14.29
C VAL A 65 -10.42 7.44 12.81
N VAL A 66 -10.89 8.48 12.13
CA VAL A 66 -11.11 8.48 10.67
C VAL A 66 -10.40 9.67 10.06
N GLU A 67 -9.46 9.39 9.16
CA GLU A 67 -8.55 10.38 8.60
C GLU A 67 -8.45 10.24 7.09
N SER A 68 -8.34 11.38 6.39
CA SER A 68 -8.10 11.40 4.94
C SER A 68 -6.78 12.08 4.63
N TYR A 69 -6.07 11.55 3.64
CA TYR A 69 -4.83 12.13 3.15
C TYR A 69 -4.75 11.98 1.63
N VAL A 70 -4.09 12.94 0.98
CA VAL A 70 -3.79 12.90 -0.44
C VAL A 70 -2.34 12.47 -0.63
N SER A 71 -2.11 11.57 -1.57
CA SER A 71 -0.78 11.13 -1.99
C SER A 71 -0.59 11.37 -3.47
N THR A 72 0.65 11.67 -3.86
CA THR A 72 1.09 11.55 -5.25
C THR A 72 1.50 10.11 -5.51
N VAL A 73 0.83 9.46 -6.45
CA VAL A 73 1.09 8.08 -6.88
C VAL A 73 1.82 8.11 -8.21
N THR A 74 2.97 7.46 -8.26
CA THR A 74 3.80 7.32 -9.46
C THR A 74 3.97 5.85 -9.83
N LEU A 75 3.87 5.56 -11.13
CA LEU A 75 3.85 4.22 -11.70
C LEU A 75 5.05 3.99 -12.64
N ILE A 76 5.72 2.85 -12.49
CA ILE A 76 6.65 2.31 -13.50
C ILE A 76 6.15 0.92 -13.86
N ARG A 77 5.39 0.80 -14.96
CA ARG A 77 4.76 -0.47 -15.34
C ARG A 77 5.80 -1.48 -15.85
N PRO A 78 5.73 -2.78 -15.47
CA PRO A 78 4.90 -3.39 -14.42
C PRO A 78 5.63 -3.54 -13.07
N TYR A 79 6.65 -2.72 -12.79
CA TYR A 79 7.64 -2.95 -11.73
C TYR A 79 7.40 -2.19 -10.43
N LEU A 80 6.76 -1.01 -10.48
CA LEU A 80 6.70 -0.12 -9.33
C LEU A 80 5.38 0.64 -9.22
N VAL A 81 4.78 0.61 -8.03
CA VAL A 81 3.77 1.59 -7.60
C VAL A 81 4.32 2.29 -6.36
N LYS A 82 4.60 3.58 -6.47
CA LYS A 82 5.08 4.40 -5.36
C LYS A 82 4.02 5.44 -5.00
N SER A 83 3.69 5.55 -3.73
CA SER A 83 2.83 6.60 -3.18
C SER A 83 3.65 7.44 -2.21
N VAL A 84 3.52 8.76 -2.28
CA VAL A 84 4.13 9.70 -1.34
C VAL A 84 3.10 10.71 -0.88
N SER A 85 2.97 10.86 0.43
CA SER A 85 2.19 11.89 1.08
C SER A 85 3.06 12.54 2.15
N SER A 86 3.10 13.87 2.16
CA SER A 86 3.90 14.65 3.10
C SER A 86 3.04 15.76 3.68
N ASP A 87 3.36 16.19 4.90
CA ASP A 87 2.78 17.36 5.56
C ASP A 87 1.24 17.36 5.60
N THR A 88 0.67 16.20 5.87
CA THR A 88 -0.78 16.03 6.07
C THR A 88 -1.14 16.18 7.54
N ARG A 89 -2.44 16.28 7.84
CA ARG A 89 -2.95 16.29 9.22
C ARG A 89 -2.50 15.07 10.04
N LEU A 90 -2.41 13.90 9.41
CA LEU A 90 -2.08 12.65 10.08
C LEU A 90 -0.58 12.34 10.02
N PHE A 91 0.04 12.52 8.86
CA PHE A 91 1.43 12.14 8.58
C PHE A 91 2.30 13.36 8.27
N LYS A 92 3.47 13.43 8.90
CA LYS A 92 4.60 14.22 8.39
C LYS A 92 5.09 13.65 7.07
N GLN A 93 5.19 12.32 7.01
CA GLN A 93 5.54 11.61 5.79
C GLN A 93 4.88 10.23 5.79
N LEU A 94 4.38 9.81 4.65
CA LEU A 94 3.92 8.46 4.36
C LEU A 94 4.39 8.10 2.94
N ILE A 95 5.18 7.04 2.85
CA ILE A 95 5.68 6.50 1.59
C ILE A 95 5.28 5.03 1.54
N SER A 96 4.58 4.62 0.49
CA SER A 96 4.33 3.20 0.21
C SER A 96 4.92 2.82 -1.12
N LEU A 97 5.52 1.64 -1.21
CA LEU A 97 6.20 1.16 -2.40
C LEU A 97 5.86 -0.31 -2.62
N TRP A 98 5.18 -0.59 -3.72
CA TRP A 98 5.04 -1.93 -4.28
C TRP A 98 6.12 -2.14 -5.32
N HIS A 99 6.93 -3.16 -5.15
CA HIS A 99 7.96 -3.55 -6.10
C HIS A 99 7.70 -4.97 -6.61
N PHE A 100 7.71 -5.11 -7.93
CA PHE A 100 7.50 -6.38 -8.63
C PHE A 100 8.74 -6.72 -9.44
N SER A 101 9.35 -7.86 -9.13
CA SER A 101 10.57 -8.35 -9.77
C SER A 101 10.23 -9.32 -10.90
N ARG A 102 10.95 -9.27 -12.01
CA ARG A 102 10.86 -10.30 -13.07
C ARG A 102 11.48 -11.63 -12.65
N LEU A 103 12.61 -11.58 -11.94
CA LEU A 103 13.41 -12.76 -11.65
C LEU A 103 13.00 -13.36 -10.31
N PHE A 104 12.70 -14.67 -10.30
CA PHE A 104 12.45 -15.43 -9.08
C PHE A 104 13.72 -15.57 -8.21
N GLN A 105 14.90 -15.65 -8.84
CA GLN A 105 16.12 -16.08 -8.16
C GLN A 105 16.88 -14.98 -7.39
N TYR A 106 16.62 -13.69 -7.65
CA TYR A 106 17.51 -12.63 -7.11
C TYR A 106 16.80 -11.49 -6.40
N ARG A 107 15.49 -11.29 -6.59
CA ARG A 107 14.73 -10.25 -5.89
C ARG A 107 13.29 -10.72 -5.67
N ASN A 108 12.92 -10.93 -4.41
CA ASN A 108 11.54 -11.18 -4.04
C ASN A 108 10.69 -9.93 -4.28
N ASP A 109 9.42 -10.12 -4.63
CA ASP A 109 8.47 -9.03 -4.63
C ASP A 109 8.28 -8.53 -3.21
N TYR A 110 8.14 -7.22 -3.06
CA TYR A 110 7.98 -6.64 -1.74
C TYR A 110 7.02 -5.47 -1.71
N PHE A 111 6.38 -5.33 -0.57
CA PHE A 111 5.66 -4.14 -0.18
C PHE A 111 6.41 -3.47 0.96
N GLN A 112 6.70 -2.19 0.79
CA GLN A 112 7.32 -1.36 1.81
C GLN A 112 6.39 -0.22 2.16
N VAL A 113 6.31 0.09 3.44
CA VAL A 113 5.68 1.29 3.93
C VAL A 113 6.59 1.97 4.96
N MET A 114 6.77 3.26 4.78
CA MET A 114 7.49 4.14 5.67
C MET A 114 6.55 5.24 6.09
N TYR A 115 6.48 5.53 7.38
CA TYR A 115 5.60 6.58 7.86
C TYR A 115 6.18 7.28 9.07
N GLU A 116 5.76 8.52 9.21
CA GLU A 116 6.09 9.42 10.30
C GLU A 116 4.83 10.22 10.65
N PHE A 117 4.33 10.05 11.87
CA PHE A 117 3.11 10.72 12.33
C PHE A 117 3.37 12.16 12.78
N GLN A 118 2.35 13.02 12.66
CA GLN A 118 2.42 14.39 13.18
C GLN A 118 2.52 14.41 14.71
N SER A 119 1.79 13.55 15.42
CA SER A 119 1.78 13.51 16.89
C SER A 119 2.20 12.15 17.46
N PRO A 120 2.85 12.13 18.64
CA PRO A 120 3.17 10.90 19.36
C PRO A 120 1.95 10.05 19.69
N LEU A 121 0.78 10.68 19.91
CA LEU A 121 -0.47 9.96 20.18
C LEU A 121 -0.92 9.12 18.99
N HIS A 122 -0.89 9.68 17.77
CA HIS A 122 -1.21 8.91 16.56
C HIS A 122 -0.21 7.77 16.33
N ALA A 123 1.09 8.03 16.59
CA ALA A 123 2.12 7.01 16.52
C ALA A 123 1.85 5.85 17.51
N ALA A 124 1.48 6.16 18.75
CA ALA A 124 1.15 5.16 19.76
C ALA A 124 -0.07 4.33 19.35
N ILE A 125 -1.17 4.96 18.92
CA ILE A 125 -2.38 4.26 18.46
C ILE A 125 -2.06 3.38 17.25
N ALA A 126 -1.36 3.92 16.25
CA ALA A 126 -1.01 3.16 15.06
C ALA A 126 -0.13 1.95 15.39
N SER A 127 0.81 2.09 16.32
CA SER A 127 1.70 1.00 16.72
C SER A 127 0.96 -0.22 17.31
N LEU A 128 -0.20 0.00 17.96
CA LEU A 128 -1.03 -1.08 18.51
C LEU A 128 -1.63 -1.98 17.42
N PHE A 129 -1.91 -1.43 16.24
CA PHE A 129 -2.58 -2.15 15.14
C PHE A 129 -1.66 -2.42 13.94
N PHE A 130 -0.44 -1.87 13.92
CA PHE A 130 0.37 -1.79 12.72
C PHE A 130 0.74 -3.14 12.10
N ASP A 131 1.13 -4.10 12.93
CA ASP A 131 1.52 -5.44 12.47
C ASP A 131 0.34 -6.16 11.83
N GLU A 132 -0.86 -5.95 12.37
CA GLU A 132 -2.10 -6.47 11.79
C GLU A 132 -2.41 -5.77 10.47
N VAL A 133 -2.22 -4.45 10.42
CA VAL A 133 -2.43 -3.64 9.21
C VAL A 133 -1.66 -4.18 8.04
N THR A 134 -0.36 -4.38 8.20
CA THR A 134 0.45 -4.73 7.04
C THR A 134 0.32 -6.20 6.64
N LYS A 135 0.11 -7.12 7.60
CA LYS A 135 -0.21 -8.52 7.27
C LYS A 135 -1.50 -8.63 6.48
N LYS A 136 -2.55 -7.92 6.90
CA LYS A 136 -3.84 -7.92 6.20
C LYS A 136 -3.77 -7.23 4.84
N MET A 137 -2.86 -6.27 4.63
CA MET A 137 -2.62 -5.66 3.32
C MET A 137 -2.22 -6.71 2.27
N ILE A 138 -1.20 -7.54 2.53
CA ILE A 138 -0.76 -8.56 1.56
C ILE A 138 -1.85 -9.61 1.29
N VAL A 139 -2.56 -10.02 2.34
CA VAL A 139 -3.68 -10.96 2.22
C VAL A 139 -4.80 -10.38 1.35
N ALA A 140 -5.20 -9.13 1.61
CA ALA A 140 -6.24 -8.44 0.85
C ALA A 140 -5.93 -8.38 -0.65
N PHE A 141 -4.67 -8.08 -1.01
CA PHE A 141 -4.25 -8.04 -2.41
C PHE A 141 -4.23 -9.42 -3.06
N THR A 142 -3.81 -10.44 -2.33
CA THR A 142 -3.81 -11.83 -2.80
C THR A 142 -5.23 -12.34 -3.02
N GLU A 143 -6.15 -12.05 -2.10
CA GLU A 143 -7.57 -12.39 -2.23
C GLU A 143 -8.25 -11.60 -3.35
N ARG A 144 -7.89 -10.33 -3.54
CA ARG A 144 -8.35 -9.56 -4.70
C ARG A 144 -7.90 -10.19 -6.01
N ALA A 145 -6.65 -10.64 -6.09
CA ALA A 145 -6.15 -11.36 -7.25
C ALA A 145 -6.91 -12.66 -7.50
N LYS A 146 -7.18 -13.44 -6.44
CA LYS A 146 -7.98 -14.65 -6.52
C LYS A 146 -9.39 -14.40 -7.05
N LYS A 147 -10.04 -13.33 -6.57
CA LYS A 147 -11.38 -12.93 -7.02
C LYS A 147 -11.42 -12.51 -8.50
N LEU A 148 -10.37 -11.84 -8.99
CA LEU A 148 -10.33 -11.33 -10.36
C LEU A 148 -9.81 -12.34 -11.38
N TYR A 149 -8.91 -13.25 -10.97
CA TYR A 149 -8.13 -14.08 -11.88
C TYR A 149 -8.24 -15.58 -11.62
N GLY A 150 -9.03 -16.00 -10.63
CA GLY A 150 -9.14 -17.40 -10.21
C GLY A 150 -8.02 -17.83 -9.26
N PRO A 151 -8.00 -19.12 -8.85
CA PRO A 151 -6.95 -19.65 -7.98
C PRO A 151 -5.57 -19.49 -8.64
N PRO A 152 -4.50 -19.35 -7.84
CA PRO A 152 -3.16 -19.23 -8.39
C PRO A 152 -2.81 -20.51 -9.14
N SER A 153 -2.50 -20.38 -10.43
CA SER A 153 -1.77 -21.42 -11.15
C SER A 153 -0.41 -21.54 -10.46
N ILE A 154 0.03 -22.76 -10.15
CA ILE A 154 1.43 -22.97 -9.77
C ILE A 154 2.25 -22.40 -10.94
N VAL A 155 2.88 -21.25 -10.73
CA VAL A 155 3.85 -20.72 -11.69
C VAL A 155 5.11 -21.53 -11.43
N THR A 156 5.25 -22.64 -12.15
CA THR A 156 6.51 -23.37 -12.28
C THR A 156 7.62 -22.44 -12.78
#